data_AF-A0A941VQ59-F1
#
_entry.id   AF-A0A941VQ59-F1
#
_cell.length_a   1.000
_cell.length_b   1.000
_cell.length_c   1.000
_cell.angle_alpha   90.00
_cell.angle_beta   90.00
_cell.angle_gamma   90.00
#
_symmetry.space_group_name_H-M   'P 1'
#
loop_
_entity.id
_entity.type
_entity.pdbx_description
1 polymer ?
#
loop_
_entity_poly.entity_id
_entity_poly.type
_entity_poly.pdbx_seq_one_letter_code
_entity_poly.pdbx_strand_id
1 'polypeptide(L)'
;ELSFLEILLDRRVSGQCEGELRLLGDVRLPSGLNGRGLLRVTDGSVESKVPLAGLRTIPFQSISSFLVIQRGTLFLKDGEIAGPAVSGTFSGEVKLNDRMSRSLLNITAHLTPGPILNENDLAKQLLASLAAEGEPITLRLEGTLGSPFIRLEKD
;
A
#
# COMPACT_ATOMS: atom_id res chain seq x y z
N GLU A 1 12.35 -0.56 11.85
CA GLU A 1 11.95 0.82 11.52
C GLU A 1 11.77 0.97 10.01
N LEU A 2 10.73 1.68 9.58
CA LEU A 2 10.35 1.87 8.17
C LEU A 2 10.93 3.16 7.54
N SER A 3 11.95 3.76 8.14
CA SER A 3 12.54 5.06 7.76
C SER A 3 12.99 5.16 6.30
N PHE A 4 13.33 4.06 5.64
CA PHE A 4 13.64 4.04 4.20
C PHE A 4 12.41 4.29 3.30
N LEU A 5 11.20 3.85 3.73
CA LEU A 5 9.97 4.10 2.98
C LEU A 5 9.53 5.56 3.05
N GLU A 6 9.88 6.27 4.12
CA GLU A 6 9.51 7.68 4.30
C GLU A 6 10.16 8.58 3.26
N ILE A 7 11.44 8.32 2.98
CA ILE A 7 12.23 9.03 1.95
C ILE A 7 11.68 8.73 0.56
N LEU A 8 11.17 7.52 0.33
CA LEU A 8 10.67 7.11 -0.97
C LEU A 8 9.25 7.60 -1.25
N LEU A 9 8.37 7.61 -0.26
CA LEU A 9 6.95 7.93 -0.46
C LEU A 9 6.63 9.42 -0.24
N ASP A 10 7.62 10.21 0.19
CA ASP A 10 7.46 11.61 0.64
C ASP A 10 6.32 11.74 1.67
N ARG A 11 6.15 10.71 2.50
CA ARG A 11 5.09 10.56 3.52
C ARG A 11 5.69 9.83 4.71
N ARG A 12 5.33 10.21 5.94
CA ARG A 12 5.75 9.41 7.11
C ARG A 12 5.01 8.09 7.17
N VAL A 13 5.77 7.04 7.45
CA VAL A 13 5.29 5.67 7.57
C VAL A 13 5.95 5.06 8.80
N SER A 14 5.14 4.74 9.80
CA SER A 14 5.59 4.07 11.01
C SER A 14 5.12 2.62 11.05
N GLY A 15 5.80 1.78 11.82
CA GLY A 15 5.41 0.39 12.05
C GLY A 15 6.61 -0.52 12.31
N GLN A 16 6.30 -1.73 12.76
CA GLN A 16 7.25 -2.83 12.86
C GLN A 16 7.17 -3.66 11.60
N CYS A 17 8.31 -3.92 10.97
CA CYS A 17 8.38 -4.66 9.71
C CYS A 17 9.17 -5.94 9.93
N GLU A 18 8.54 -7.05 9.61
CA GLU A 18 9.12 -8.39 9.65
C GLU A 18 8.94 -9.05 8.28
N GLY A 19 9.90 -9.87 7.88
CA GLY A 19 9.81 -10.55 6.61
C GLY A 19 11.13 -11.20 6.20
N GLU A 20 11.02 -12.14 5.26
CA GLU A 20 12.15 -12.77 4.63
C GLU A 20 11.98 -12.63 3.12
N LEU A 21 13.01 -12.13 2.43
CA LEU A 21 13.04 -12.05 0.97
C LEU A 21 14.30 -12.74 0.47
N ARG A 22 14.12 -13.86 -0.24
CA ARG A 22 15.21 -14.57 -0.90
C ARG A 22 15.38 -14.03 -2.30
N LEU A 23 16.56 -13.47 -2.58
CA LEU A 23 16.91 -12.87 -3.87
C LEU A 23 17.97 -13.68 -4.60
N LEU A 24 17.84 -13.71 -5.92
CA LEU A 24 18.81 -14.25 -6.87
C LEU A 24 19.06 -13.18 -7.93
N GLY A 25 20.34 -12.80 -8.12
CA GLY A 25 20.77 -11.79 -9.08
C GLY A 25 21.51 -10.61 -8.43
N ASP A 26 21.91 -9.63 -9.25
CA ASP A 26 22.58 -8.41 -8.79
C ASP A 26 21.54 -7.32 -8.47
N VAL A 27 21.51 -6.87 -7.21
CA VAL A 27 20.58 -5.83 -6.73
C VAL A 27 20.77 -4.50 -7.45
N ARG A 28 21.96 -4.24 -8.00
CA ARG A 28 22.26 -3.04 -8.80
C ARG A 28 21.69 -3.10 -10.21
N LEU A 29 21.26 -4.29 -10.66
CA LEU A 29 20.66 -4.54 -11.97
C LEU A 29 19.28 -5.18 -11.77
N PRO A 30 18.25 -4.38 -11.40
CA PRO A 30 16.96 -4.92 -11.00
C PRO A 30 16.31 -5.82 -12.05
N SER A 31 16.52 -5.55 -13.35
CA SER A 31 16.00 -6.37 -14.46
C SER A 31 16.42 -7.84 -14.43
N GLY A 32 17.53 -8.17 -13.76
CA GLY A 32 18.00 -9.55 -13.58
C GLY A 32 17.53 -10.21 -12.28
N LEU A 33 16.85 -9.48 -11.39
CA LEU A 33 16.47 -9.99 -10.08
C LEU A 33 15.31 -10.97 -10.18
N ASN A 34 15.42 -12.04 -9.42
CA ASN A 34 14.35 -12.98 -9.13
C ASN A 34 14.32 -13.24 -7.63
N GLY A 35 13.16 -13.63 -7.10
CA GLY A 35 13.06 -13.88 -5.67
C GLY A 35 11.67 -14.19 -5.20
N ARG A 36 11.57 -14.54 -3.93
CA ARG A 36 10.30 -14.72 -3.24
C ARG A 36 10.44 -14.47 -1.76
N GLY A 37 9.36 -14.07 -1.13
CA GLY A 37 9.38 -13.72 0.27
C GLY A 37 8.01 -13.46 0.85
N LEU A 38 8.01 -13.16 2.13
CA LEU A 38 6.85 -12.73 2.88
C LEU A 38 7.18 -11.40 3.53
N LEU A 39 6.23 -10.48 3.47
CA LEU A 39 6.28 -9.21 4.18
C LEU A 39 5.13 -9.16 5.17
N ARG A 40 5.41 -8.73 6.40
CA ARG A 40 4.42 -8.37 7.39
C ARG A 40 4.83 -7.08 8.07
N VAL A 41 3.92 -6.12 8.09
CA VAL A 41 4.06 -4.88 8.85
C VAL A 41 2.97 -4.87 9.90
N THR A 42 3.30 -4.54 11.14
CA THR A 42 2.35 -4.44 12.25
C THR A 42 2.44 -3.09 12.95
N ASP A 43 1.37 -2.74 13.66
CA ASP A 43 1.27 -1.56 14.53
C ASP A 43 1.74 -0.27 13.84
N GLY A 44 1.24 -0.09 12.62
CA GLY A 44 1.74 0.93 11.72
C GLY A 44 0.75 2.05 11.45
N SER A 45 1.27 3.11 10.84
CA SER A 45 0.46 4.25 10.45
C SER A 45 1.06 4.92 9.21
N VAL A 46 0.20 5.47 8.34
CA VAL A 46 0.63 6.19 7.13
C VAL A 46 0.12 7.62 7.17
N GLU A 47 0.98 8.58 6.86
CA GLU A 47 0.58 9.99 6.73
C GLU A 47 -0.24 10.19 5.45
N SER A 48 -1.41 10.82 5.59
CA SER A 48 -2.28 11.13 4.48
C SER A 48 -2.03 12.55 3.98
N LYS A 49 -1.55 12.69 2.74
CA LYS A 49 -1.37 14.00 2.08
C LYS A 49 -2.68 14.67 1.68
N VAL A 50 -3.71 13.87 1.46
CA VAL A 50 -5.08 14.35 1.32
C VAL A 50 -5.70 14.10 2.69
N PRO A 51 -6.19 15.12 3.43
CA PRO A 51 -6.92 14.86 4.66
C PRO A 51 -8.20 14.10 4.29
N LEU A 52 -8.11 12.77 4.24
CA LEU A 52 -9.28 11.91 4.15
C LEU A 52 -10.00 12.12 5.47
N ALA A 53 -11.00 13.00 5.42
CA ALA A 53 -11.83 13.34 6.55
C ALA A 53 -11.03 13.77 7.79
N GLY A 54 -10.09 14.71 7.63
CA GLY A 54 -9.35 15.29 8.75
C GLY A 54 -8.33 14.37 9.43
N LEU A 55 -8.20 13.11 9.02
CA LEU A 55 -7.15 12.22 9.53
C LEU A 55 -5.82 12.54 8.85
N ARG A 56 -4.88 13.06 9.63
CA ARG A 56 -3.49 13.25 9.20
C ARG A 56 -2.75 11.92 9.05
N THR A 57 -3.18 10.92 9.82
CA THR A 57 -2.54 9.61 9.86
C THR A 57 -3.61 8.53 9.84
N ILE A 58 -3.41 7.50 9.02
CA ILE A 58 -4.31 6.36 8.90
C ILE A 58 -3.65 5.18 9.62
N PRO A 59 -4.18 4.75 10.79
CA PRO A 59 -3.63 3.62 11.53
C PRO A 59 -4.05 2.29 10.90
N PHE A 60 -3.16 1.31 10.96
CA PHE A 60 -3.44 -0.08 10.61
C PHE A 60 -2.81 -1.03 11.65
N GLN A 61 -3.47 -2.17 11.89
CA GLN A 61 -2.95 -3.21 12.77
C GLN A 61 -1.94 -4.09 12.06
N SER A 62 -2.25 -4.52 10.83
CA SER A 62 -1.32 -5.30 10.04
C SER A 62 -1.48 -5.12 8.54
N ILE A 63 -0.38 -5.23 7.82
CA ILE A 63 -0.30 -5.38 6.37
C ILE A 63 0.56 -6.60 6.09
N SER A 64 0.08 -7.54 5.29
CA SER A 64 0.87 -8.69 4.85
C SER A 64 0.75 -8.94 3.37
N SER A 65 1.78 -9.50 2.75
CA SER A 65 1.73 -9.95 1.35
C SER A 65 2.82 -10.98 1.06
N PHE A 66 2.51 -11.90 0.14
CA PHE A 66 3.50 -12.75 -0.49
C PHE A 66 4.15 -12.00 -1.65
N LEU A 67 5.48 -11.93 -1.62
CA LEU A 67 6.29 -11.21 -2.60
C LEU A 67 6.89 -12.20 -3.59
N VAL A 68 6.77 -11.91 -4.88
CA VAL A 68 7.47 -12.66 -5.95
C VAL A 68 8.18 -11.68 -6.86
N ILE A 69 9.47 -11.84 -7.06
CA ILE A 69 10.23 -11.03 -8.02
C ILE A 69 10.57 -11.90 -9.23
N GLN A 70 10.23 -11.43 -10.42
CA GLN A 70 10.59 -12.08 -11.69
C GLN A 70 11.09 -11.02 -12.66
N ARG A 71 12.35 -11.17 -13.10
CA ARG A 71 12.99 -10.28 -14.10
C ARG A 71 12.83 -8.79 -13.75
N GLY A 72 12.97 -8.46 -12.47
CA GLY A 72 12.85 -7.09 -11.97
C GLY A 72 11.44 -6.55 -11.79
N THR A 73 10.40 -7.35 -11.97
CA THR A 73 9.05 -7.00 -11.53
C THR A 73 8.75 -7.69 -10.21
N LEU A 74 8.45 -6.90 -9.17
CA LEU A 74 7.93 -7.37 -7.90
C LEU A 74 6.40 -7.49 -7.98
N PHE A 75 5.89 -8.69 -7.78
CA PHE A 75 4.47 -8.98 -7.66
C PHE A 75 4.09 -9.09 -6.19
N LEU A 76 3.05 -8.36 -5.82
CA LEU A 76 2.38 -8.41 -4.53
C LEU A 76 1.18 -9.33 -4.67
N LYS A 77 1.23 -10.47 -3.99
CA LYS A 77 0.19 -11.50 -4.00
C LYS A 77 -0.41 -11.64 -2.62
N ASP A 78 -1.70 -12.00 -2.59
CA ASP A 78 -2.44 -12.29 -1.37
C ASP A 78 -2.22 -11.21 -0.31
N GLY A 79 -2.29 -9.95 -0.75
CA GLY A 79 -2.08 -8.80 0.11
C GLY A 79 -3.30 -8.59 0.99
N GLU A 80 -3.08 -8.41 2.28
CA GLU A 80 -4.12 -8.17 3.27
C GLU A 80 -3.77 -6.94 4.12
N ILE A 81 -4.79 -6.13 4.40
CA ILE A 81 -4.72 -4.99 5.31
C ILE A 81 -5.80 -5.21 6.38
N ALA A 82 -5.41 -5.13 7.64
CA ALA A 82 -6.33 -5.17 8.77
C ALA A 82 -6.10 -3.94 9.65
N GLY A 83 -7.18 -3.28 10.03
CA GLY A 83 -7.09 -2.09 10.86
C GLY A 83 -8.43 -1.43 11.17
N PRO A 84 -8.45 -0.53 12.17
CA PRO A 84 -9.67 0.14 12.60
C PRO A 84 -10.15 1.24 11.65
N ALA A 85 -9.26 1.73 10.77
CA ALA A 85 -9.61 2.72 9.75
C ALA A 85 -10.05 2.05 8.43
N VAL A 86 -9.33 1.03 7.99
CA VAL A 86 -9.62 0.27 6.77
C VAL A 86 -9.19 -1.19 6.95
N SER A 87 -9.93 -2.09 6.33
CA SER A 87 -9.55 -3.50 6.19
C SER A 87 -9.85 -3.98 4.78
N GLY A 88 -9.14 -4.99 4.28
CA GLY A 88 -9.40 -5.52 2.94
C GLY A 88 -8.17 -6.18 2.32
N THR A 89 -8.17 -6.27 0.99
CA THR A 89 -7.14 -6.97 0.23
C THR A 89 -6.46 -6.06 -0.78
N PHE A 90 -5.26 -6.42 -1.20
CA PHE A 90 -4.58 -5.75 -2.31
C PHE A 90 -3.70 -6.72 -3.09
N SER A 91 -3.45 -6.38 -4.35
CA SER A 91 -2.53 -7.11 -5.22
C SER A 91 -2.03 -6.19 -6.32
N GLY A 92 -0.94 -6.59 -6.97
CA GLY A 92 -0.43 -5.84 -8.12
C GLY A 92 1.05 -6.02 -8.30
N GLU A 93 1.67 -5.02 -8.92
CA GLU A 93 3.06 -5.10 -9.31
C GLU A 93 3.81 -3.77 -9.13
N VAL A 94 5.11 -3.92 -8.93
CA VAL A 94 6.09 -2.84 -8.93
C VAL A 94 7.21 -3.21 -9.88
N LYS A 95 7.32 -2.49 -10.99
CA LYS A 95 8.44 -2.63 -11.93
C LYS A 95 9.64 -1.90 -11.36
N LEU A 96 10.62 -2.66 -10.90
CA LEU A 96 11.80 -2.13 -10.22
C LEU A 96 12.70 -1.37 -11.21
N ASN A 97 13.16 -0.21 -10.79
CA ASN A 97 14.12 0.61 -11.50
C ASN A 97 15.44 0.69 -10.71
N ASP A 98 16.53 1.00 -11.40
CA ASP A 98 17.86 1.24 -10.79
C ASP A 98 17.80 2.33 -9.72
N ARG A 99 16.91 3.30 -9.89
CA ARG A 99 16.51 4.23 -8.84
C ARG A 99 15.15 3.83 -8.29
N MET A 100 15.12 3.42 -7.02
CA MET A 100 13.90 2.94 -6.37
C MET A 100 12.73 3.92 -6.45
N SER A 101 12.97 5.23 -6.31
CA SER A 101 11.93 6.26 -6.43
C SER A 101 11.27 6.33 -7.81
N ARG A 102 11.91 5.80 -8.86
CA ARG A 102 11.37 5.74 -10.23
C ARG A 102 10.73 4.39 -10.56
N SER A 103 10.75 3.43 -9.63
CA SER A 103 10.04 2.16 -9.80
C SER A 103 8.56 2.44 -9.99
N LEU A 104 7.99 1.86 -11.04
CA LEU A 104 6.59 2.08 -11.41
C LEU A 104 5.72 1.13 -10.61
N LEU A 105 4.69 1.65 -9.95
CA LEU A 105 3.72 0.86 -9.21
C LEU A 105 2.39 0.81 -9.93
N ASN A 106 1.72 -0.34 -9.79
CA ASN A 106 0.35 -0.55 -10.20
C ASN A 106 -0.28 -1.56 -9.23
N ILE A 107 -0.94 -1.06 -8.20
CA ILE A 107 -1.53 -1.86 -7.13
C ILE A 107 -3.02 -1.58 -7.07
N THR A 108 -3.83 -2.63 -7.07
CA THR A 108 -5.27 -2.54 -6.82
C THR A 108 -5.55 -3.00 -5.40
N ALA A 109 -6.35 -2.24 -4.67
CA ALA A 109 -6.80 -2.55 -3.33
C ALA A 109 -8.32 -2.51 -3.24
N HIS A 110 -8.91 -3.49 -2.57
CA HIS A 110 -10.33 -3.53 -2.25
C HIS A 110 -10.45 -3.32 -0.74
N LEU A 111 -10.86 -2.13 -0.32
CA LEU A 111 -10.84 -1.71 1.07
C LEU A 111 -12.24 -1.42 1.58
N THR A 112 -12.62 -2.07 2.67
CA THR A 112 -13.81 -1.76 3.44
C THR A 112 -13.47 -0.70 4.49
N PRO A 113 -14.19 0.44 4.51
CA PRO A 113 -14.02 1.45 5.55
C PRO A 113 -14.38 0.92 6.94
N GLY A 114 -13.53 1.21 7.91
CA GLY A 114 -13.73 0.86 9.31
C GLY A 114 -14.42 1.96 10.13
N PRO A 115 -14.70 1.69 11.42
CA PRO A 115 -15.44 2.60 12.30
C PRO A 115 -14.81 3.99 12.41
N ILE A 116 -13.48 4.10 12.42
CA ILE A 116 -12.77 5.39 12.55
C ILE A 116 -13.11 6.34 11.40
N LEU A 117 -13.30 5.82 10.18
CA LEU A 117 -13.71 6.64 9.05
C LEU A 117 -15.20 6.96 9.10
N ASN A 118 -16.02 6.01 9.57
CA ASN A 118 -17.45 6.21 9.70
C ASN A 118 -17.80 7.20 10.84
N GLU A 119 -16.95 7.44 11.83
CA GLU A 119 -17.26 8.43 12.87
C GLU A 119 -17.06 9.89 12.42
N ASN A 120 -16.49 10.11 11.24
CA ASN A 120 -16.28 11.44 10.70
C ASN A 120 -17.28 11.76 9.57
N ASP A 121 -18.10 12.80 9.76
CA ASP A 121 -19.16 13.19 8.82
C ASP A 121 -18.65 13.50 7.40
N LEU A 122 -17.46 14.08 7.26
CA LEU A 122 -16.84 14.33 5.95
C LEU A 122 -16.37 13.03 5.29
N ALA A 123 -15.84 12.07 6.05
CA ALA A 123 -15.51 10.74 5.51
C ALA A 123 -16.77 10.02 5.12
N LYS A 124 -17.78 9.98 5.98
CA LYS A 124 -19.06 9.34 5.70
C LYS A 124 -19.65 9.82 4.38
N GLN A 125 -19.72 11.14 4.18
CA GLN A 125 -20.25 11.70 2.93
C GLN A 125 -19.41 11.32 1.71
N LEU A 126 -18.08 11.36 1.84
CA LEU A 126 -17.18 10.96 0.76
C LEU A 126 -17.33 9.47 0.44
N LEU A 127 -17.31 8.61 1.46
CA LEU A 127 -17.43 7.16 1.33
C LEU A 127 -18.78 6.75 0.76
N ALA A 128 -19.87 7.37 1.22
CA ALA A 128 -21.22 7.13 0.70
C ALA A 128 -21.36 7.49 -0.80
N SER A 129 -20.51 8.37 -1.32
CA SER A 129 -20.48 8.70 -2.76
C SER A 129 -19.73 7.67 -3.62
N LEU A 130 -18.99 6.77 -2.97
CA LEU A 130 -18.11 5.79 -3.58
C LEU A 130 -18.69 4.38 -3.51
N ALA A 131 -19.23 3.98 -2.36
CA ALA A 131 -19.86 2.68 -2.15
C ALA A 131 -20.95 2.78 -1.07
N ALA A 132 -21.82 1.76 -0.99
CA ALA A 132 -22.76 1.63 0.13
C ALA A 132 -22.01 1.36 1.45
N GLU A 133 -22.62 1.69 2.58
CA GLU A 133 -22.01 1.46 3.89
C GLU A 133 -21.72 -0.03 4.10
N GLY A 134 -20.46 -0.35 4.46
CA GLY A 134 -19.98 -1.72 4.65
C GLY A 134 -19.49 -2.41 3.37
N GLU A 135 -19.74 -1.85 2.19
CA GLU A 135 -19.21 -2.39 0.93
C GLU A 135 -17.75 -1.97 0.70
N PRO A 136 -16.93 -2.82 0.06
CA PRO A 136 -15.56 -2.49 -0.27
C PRO A 136 -15.50 -1.41 -1.37
N ILE A 137 -14.47 -0.56 -1.28
CA ILE A 137 -14.13 0.45 -2.27
C ILE A 137 -12.88 -0.02 -3.02
N THR A 138 -12.92 0.02 -4.34
CA THR A 138 -11.77 -0.30 -5.19
C THR A 138 -10.91 0.93 -5.42
N LEU A 139 -9.63 0.82 -5.05
CA LEU A 139 -8.60 1.84 -5.23
C LEU A 139 -7.49 1.30 -6.11
N ARG A 140 -6.98 2.14 -7.01
CA ARG A 140 -5.73 1.89 -7.73
C ARG A 140 -4.66 2.87 -7.31
N LEU A 141 -3.53 2.35 -6.86
CA LEU A 141 -2.33 3.11 -6.56
C LEU A 141 -1.38 2.95 -7.76
N GLU A 142 -1.14 4.06 -8.45
CA GLU A 142 -0.36 4.12 -9.69
C GLU A 142 0.77 5.15 -9.57
N GLY A 143 1.64 5.19 -10.59
CA GLY A 143 2.72 6.17 -10.71
C GLY A 143 4.07 5.58 -10.34
N THR A 144 4.91 6.38 -9.69
CA THR A 144 6.25 5.96 -9.25
C THR A 144 6.32 5.90 -7.73
N LEU A 145 7.18 5.07 -7.14
CA LEU A 145 7.31 5.01 -5.68
C LEU A 145 7.61 6.39 -5.08
N GLY A 146 8.37 7.22 -5.79
CA GLY A 146 8.69 8.62 -5.46
C GLY A 146 7.50 9.58 -5.47
N SER A 147 6.48 9.30 -6.28
CA SER A 147 5.31 10.16 -6.47
C SER A 147 4.10 9.32 -6.85
N PRO A 148 3.57 8.51 -5.92
CA PRO A 148 2.40 7.69 -6.17
C PRO A 148 1.14 8.55 -6.13
N PHE A 149 0.12 8.15 -6.90
CA PHE A 149 -1.21 8.74 -6.85
C PHE A 149 -2.28 7.67 -6.73
N ILE A 150 -3.39 8.04 -6.10
CA ILE A 150 -4.54 7.17 -5.88
C ILE A 150 -5.62 7.53 -6.88
N ARG A 151 -6.19 6.53 -7.53
CA ARG A 151 -7.37 6.61 -8.37
C ARG A 151 -8.48 5.77 -7.76
N LEU A 152 -9.67 6.34 -7.68
CA LEU A 152 -10.88 5.61 -7.32
C LEU A 152 -11.44 4.96 -8.58
N GLU A 153 -11.75 3.66 -8.49
CA GLU A 153 -12.55 3.00 -9.52
C GLU A 153 -13.99 2.96 -9.05
N LYS A 154 -14.89 3.54 -9.84
CA LYS A 154 -16.32 3.30 -9.70
C LYS A 154 -16.64 2.11 -10.60
N ASP A 155 -17.20 1.07 -9.99
CA ASP A 155 -17.88 0.00 -10.73
C ASP A 155 -19.11 0.56 -11.46
#